data_AF-A0A966XWJ8-F1
#
_entry.id   AF-A0A966XWJ8-F1
#
_cell.length_a   1.000
_cell.length_b   1.000
_cell.length_c   1.000
_cell.angle_alpha   90.00
_cell.angle_beta   90.00
_cell.angle_gamma   90.00
#
_symmetry.space_group_name_H-M   'P 1'
#
loop_
_entity.id
_entity.type
_entity.pdbx_description
1 polymer ?
#
loop_
_entity_poly.entity_id
_entity_poly.type
_entity_poly.pdbx_seq_one_letter_code
_entity_poly.pdbx_strand_id
1 'polypeptide(L)'
;MSWTDRLSALLARFLALTPKAEAYYEALSLRTLCALRQVRRILLLAETYGRDRTGAALEEALELGAYGSDYLRNILEYRQALEPVAGQLHLTWGQEHLGIEIPRSDCSRFSSSNPRDSAL
;
A
#
# COMPACT_ATOMS: atom_id res chain seq x y z
N MET A 1 -0.69 36.88 1.51
CA MET A 1 -0.95 35.46 1.83
C MET A 1 -0.10 35.07 3.03
N SER A 2 -0.71 34.92 4.21
CA SER A 2 0.01 34.58 5.43
C SER A 2 0.52 33.14 5.36
N TRP A 3 1.54 32.78 6.15
CA TRP A 3 2.09 31.42 6.16
C TRP A 3 1.08 30.38 6.70
N THR A 4 0.20 30.80 7.60
CA THR A 4 -0.91 29.99 8.13
C THR A 4 -1.92 29.61 7.05
N ASP A 5 -2.23 30.52 6.12
CA ASP A 5 -3.16 30.25 5.00
C ASP A 5 -2.63 29.15 4.08
N ARG A 6 -1.31 29.08 3.88
CA ARG A 6 -0.70 28.05 3.04
C ARG A 6 -0.69 26.69 3.73
N LEU A 7 -0.55 26.65 5.06
CA LEU A 7 -0.62 25.41 5.82
C LEU A 7 -2.04 24.86 5.88
N SER A 8 -3.04 25.71 6.12
CA SER A 8 -4.45 25.29 6.13
C SER A 8 -4.87 24.74 4.77
N ALA A 9 -4.49 25.42 3.67
CA ALA A 9 -4.77 24.95 2.31
C ALA A 9 -4.09 23.60 2.00
N LEU A 10 -2.86 23.39 2.47
CA LEU A 10 -2.15 22.12 2.30
C LEU A 10 -2.88 20.98 3.01
N LEU A 11 -3.23 21.18 4.29
CA LEU A 11 -3.89 20.16 5.09
C LEU A 11 -5.29 19.86 4.52
N ALA A 12 -6.04 20.88 4.10
CA ALA A 12 -7.34 20.70 3.45
C ALA A 12 -7.24 19.84 2.18
N ARG A 13 -6.23 20.07 1.33
CA ARG A 13 -6.00 19.23 0.13
C ARG A 13 -5.75 17.77 0.49
N PHE A 14 -5.01 17.51 1.56
CA PHE A 14 -4.69 16.17 2.03
C PHE A 14 -5.91 15.47 2.63
N LEU A 15 -6.66 16.16 3.49
CA LEU A 15 -7.89 15.63 4.08
C LEU A 15 -8.95 15.31 3.02
N ALA A 16 -8.91 16.00 1.87
CA ALA A 16 -9.78 15.72 0.73
C ALA A 16 -9.33 14.53 -0.15
N LEU A 17 -8.31 13.75 0.23
CA LEU A 17 -7.90 12.54 -0.53
C LEU A 17 -8.79 11.33 -0.23
N THR A 18 -9.21 11.15 1.03
CA THR A 18 -10.07 10.05 1.47
C THR A 18 -10.77 10.45 2.78
N PRO A 19 -11.99 9.94 3.06
CA PRO A 19 -12.63 10.11 4.36
C PRO A 19 -11.78 9.65 5.56
N LYS A 20 -10.87 8.68 5.37
CA LYS A 20 -9.96 8.19 6.43
C LYS A 20 -8.67 9.01 6.58
N ALA A 21 -8.51 10.11 5.82
CA ALA A 21 -7.27 10.89 5.81
C ALA A 21 -6.96 11.53 7.17
N GLU A 22 -7.98 11.93 7.93
CA GLU A 22 -7.79 12.50 9.28
C GLU A 22 -7.17 11.47 10.23
N ALA A 23 -7.76 10.27 10.30
CA ALA A 23 -7.23 9.18 11.12
C ALA A 23 -5.78 8.80 10.71
N TYR A 24 -5.50 8.79 9.40
CA TYR A 24 -4.14 8.59 8.92
C TYR A 24 -3.19 9.71 9.37
N TYR A 25 -3.61 10.98 9.31
CA TYR A 25 -2.79 12.11 9.72
C TYR A 25 -2.45 12.08 11.22
N GLU A 26 -3.42 11.75 12.07
CA GLU A 26 -3.20 11.58 13.51
C GLU A 26 -2.16 10.48 13.76
N ALA A 27 -2.36 9.31 13.16
CA ALA A 27 -1.48 8.18 13.30
C ALA A 27 -0.06 8.43 12.74
N LEU A 28 0.05 9.19 11.64
CA LEU A 28 1.33 9.64 11.06
C LEU A 28 2.06 10.62 11.98
N SER A 29 1.32 11.52 12.62
CA SER A 29 1.86 12.55 13.51
C SER A 29 2.44 11.96 14.80
N LEU A 30 1.87 10.86 15.29
CA LEU A 30 2.41 10.12 16.44
C LEU A 30 3.74 9.41 16.14
N ARG A 31 4.02 9.13 14.86
CA ARG A 31 5.16 8.29 14.43
C ARG A 31 6.28 9.07 13.75
N THR A 32 6.06 10.34 13.42
CA THR A 32 7.02 11.14 12.65
C THR A 32 7.26 12.49 13.30
N LEU A 33 8.54 12.90 13.37
CA LEU A 33 8.93 14.22 13.85
C LEU A 33 8.39 15.40 13.00
N CYS A 34 8.08 15.15 11.72
CA CYS A 34 7.59 16.18 10.79
C CYS A 34 6.44 15.66 9.90
N ALA A 35 5.23 15.58 10.45
CA ALA A 35 4.03 15.11 9.72
C ALA A 35 3.74 15.94 8.45
N LEU A 36 3.84 17.27 8.52
CA LEU A 36 3.60 18.16 7.37
C LEU A 36 4.55 17.90 6.19
N ARG A 37 5.79 17.47 6.46
CA ARG A 37 6.74 17.09 5.40
C ARG A 37 6.27 15.82 4.70
N GLN A 38 5.78 14.84 5.47
CA GLN A 38 5.21 13.61 4.90
C GLN A 38 3.94 13.92 4.09
N VAL A 39 3.04 14.78 4.61
CA VAL A 39 1.83 15.23 3.88
C VAL A 39 2.18 15.85 2.53
N ARG A 40 3.18 16.73 2.46
CA ARG A 40 3.66 17.30 1.18
C ARG A 40 4.11 16.23 0.20
N ARG A 41 4.87 15.23 0.68
CA ARG A 41 5.34 14.12 -0.15
C ARG A 41 4.19 13.24 -0.63
N ILE A 42 3.19 12.99 0.21
CA ILE A 42 1.99 12.22 -0.16
C ILE A 42 1.15 12.98 -1.19
N LEU A 43 0.99 14.29 -1.04
CA LEU A 43 0.31 15.11 -2.05
C LEU A 43 1.04 15.08 -3.39
N LEU A 44 2.38 15.03 -3.39
CA LEU A 44 3.15 14.82 -4.61
C LEU A 44 2.89 13.44 -5.24
N LEU A 45 2.73 12.37 -4.43
CA LEU A 45 2.32 11.06 -4.94
C LEU A 45 0.92 11.13 -5.57
N ALA A 46 -0.02 11.88 -4.98
CA ALA A 46 -1.34 12.09 -5.57
C ALA A 46 -1.29 12.82 -6.92
N GLU A 47 -0.30 13.69 -7.14
CA GLU A 47 -0.06 14.35 -8.43
C GLU A 47 0.54 13.37 -9.46
N THR A 48 1.35 12.39 -9.03
CA THR A 48 1.98 11.40 -9.93
C THR A 48 1.08 10.20 -10.26
N TYR A 49 0.40 9.61 -9.26
CA TYR A 49 -0.36 8.36 -9.40
C TYR A 49 -1.88 8.58 -9.50
N GLY A 50 -2.34 9.81 -9.24
CA GLY A 50 -3.75 10.18 -9.18
C GLY A 50 -4.29 10.19 -7.75
N ARG A 51 -5.30 11.05 -7.53
CA ARG A 51 -5.93 11.26 -6.21
C ARG A 51 -6.60 9.99 -5.70
N ASP A 52 -7.38 9.31 -6.55
CA ASP A 52 -8.18 8.15 -6.15
C ASP A 52 -7.30 6.96 -5.76
N ARG A 53 -6.27 6.65 -6.56
CA ARG A 53 -5.28 5.60 -6.22
C ARG A 53 -4.56 5.91 -4.92
N THR A 54 -4.20 7.18 -4.69
CA THR A 54 -3.52 7.60 -3.46
C THR A 54 -4.46 7.55 -2.25
N GLY A 55 -5.74 7.89 -2.43
CA GLY A 55 -6.77 7.74 -1.41
C GLY A 55 -6.95 6.28 -0.99
N ALA A 56 -7.09 5.36 -1.95
CA ALA A 56 -7.18 3.93 -1.68
C ALA A 56 -5.92 3.39 -0.97
N ALA A 57 -4.73 3.80 -1.42
CA ALA A 57 -3.47 3.42 -0.79
C ALA A 57 -3.33 3.98 0.65
N LEU A 58 -3.91 5.15 0.95
CA LEU A 58 -3.96 5.69 2.31
C LEU A 58 -4.81 4.82 3.23
N GLU A 59 -5.97 4.35 2.74
CA GLU A 59 -6.84 3.47 3.51
C GLU A 59 -6.19 2.10 3.78
N GLU A 60 -5.59 1.51 2.75
CA GLU A 60 -4.83 0.26 2.88
C GLU A 60 -3.65 0.42 3.84
N ALA A 61 -2.88 1.51 3.73
CA ALA A 61 -1.78 1.80 4.63
C ALA A 61 -2.26 1.98 6.09
N LEU A 62 -3.44 2.57 6.30
CA LEU A 62 -4.03 2.70 7.62
C LEU A 62 -4.39 1.33 8.22
N GLU A 63 -5.00 0.45 7.43
CA GLU A 63 -5.37 -0.92 7.83
C GLU A 63 -4.14 -1.78 8.14
N LEU A 64 -3.06 -1.61 7.39
CA LEU A 64 -1.78 -2.29 7.61
C LEU A 64 -0.94 -1.67 8.73
N GLY A 65 -1.36 -0.53 9.28
CA GLY A 65 -0.59 0.21 10.29
C GLY A 65 0.76 0.72 9.76
N ALA A 66 0.82 1.08 8.48
CA ALA A 66 2.02 1.50 7.80
C ALA A 66 1.98 2.98 7.40
N TYR A 67 3.00 3.74 7.79
CA TYR A 67 2.95 5.20 7.77
C TYR A 67 4.13 5.81 7.03
N GLY A 68 3.87 6.90 6.31
CA GLY A 68 4.87 7.69 5.60
C GLY A 68 4.78 7.53 4.09
N SER A 69 5.30 8.53 3.37
CA SER A 69 5.16 8.60 1.92
C SER A 69 5.90 7.48 1.18
N ASP A 70 7.02 6.99 1.72
CA ASP A 70 7.80 5.92 1.08
C ASP A 70 7.02 4.60 1.06
N TYR A 71 6.28 4.31 2.13
CA TYR A 71 5.42 3.12 2.17
C TYR A 71 4.23 3.24 1.21
N LEU A 72 3.59 4.41 1.18
CA LEU A 72 2.52 4.72 0.23
C LEU A 72 2.98 4.56 -1.21
N ARG A 73 4.19 5.02 -1.55
CA ARG A 73 4.78 4.80 -2.87
C ARG A 73 4.89 3.31 -3.18
N ASN A 74 5.38 2.49 -2.25
CA ASN A 74 5.50 1.05 -2.47
C ASN A 74 4.14 0.39 -2.75
N ILE A 75 3.09 0.75 -2.01
CA ILE A 75 1.73 0.27 -2.29
C ILE A 75 1.32 0.67 -3.72
N LEU A 76 1.50 1.94 -4.08
CA LEU A 76 1.12 2.46 -5.40
C LEU A 76 1.87 1.77 -6.55
N GLU A 77 3.18 1.60 -6.42
CA GLU A 77 4.01 0.92 -7.41
C GLU A 77 3.62 -0.55 -7.56
N TYR A 78 3.39 -1.24 -6.43
CA TYR A 78 2.93 -2.62 -6.43
C TYR A 78 1.57 -2.76 -7.13
N ARG A 79 0.61 -1.89 -6.81
CA ARG A 79 -0.72 -1.88 -7.45
C ARG A 79 -0.62 -1.60 -8.94
N GLN A 80 0.23 -0.65 -9.34
CA GLN A 80 0.46 -0.35 -10.75
C GLN A 80 1.07 -1.54 -11.50
N ALA A 81 1.96 -2.31 -10.87
CA ALA A 81 2.53 -3.51 -11.47
C ALA A 81 1.49 -4.66 -11.63
N LEU A 82 0.46 -4.68 -10.78
CA LEU A 82 -0.64 -5.63 -10.87
C LEU A 82 -1.73 -5.21 -11.86
N GLU A 83 -1.78 -3.94 -12.29
CA GLU A 83 -2.71 -3.54 -13.34
C GLU A 83 -2.39 -4.35 -14.61
N PRO A 84 -3.32 -5.19 -15.10
CA PRO A 84 -3.06 -5.98 -16.28
C PRO A 84 -2.81 -5.02 -17.43
N VAL A 85 -1.61 -5.07 -18.01
CA VAL A 85 -1.38 -4.46 -19.32
C VAL A 85 -2.46 -5.04 -20.22
N ALA A 86 -3.26 -4.17 -20.85
CA ALA A 86 -4.21 -4.56 -21.88
C ALA A 86 -3.46 -5.03 -23.14
N GLY A 87 -2.63 -6.06 -22.98
CA GLY A 87 -2.15 -6.88 -24.07
C GLY A 87 -3.20 -7.94 -24.34
N GLN A 88 -3.38 -8.31 -25.61
CA GLN A 88 -4.00 -9.59 -25.93
C GLN A 88 -3.37 -10.64 -25.02
N LEU A 89 -4.20 -11.34 -24.25
CA LEU A 89 -3.78 -12.48 -23.45
C LEU A 89 -3.06 -13.47 -24.38
N HIS A 90 -1.73 -13.40 -24.44
CA HIS A 90 -0.93 -14.40 -25.13
C HIS A 90 -0.89 -15.62 -24.22
N LEU A 91 -1.92 -16.45 -24.33
CA LEU A 91 -1.92 -17.82 -23.86
C LEU A 91 -0.83 -18.56 -24.63
N THR A 92 0.39 -18.58 -24.11
CA THR A 92 1.48 -19.40 -24.67
C THR A 92 1.21 -20.90 -24.49
N TRP A 93 0.30 -21.23 -23.57
CA TRP A 93 -0.17 -22.58 -23.28
C TRP A 93 -1.69 -22.55 -23.38
N GLY A 94 -2.26 -23.41 -24.22
CA GLY A 94 -3.68 -23.35 -24.54
C GLY A 94 -4.58 -23.76 -23.37
N GLN A 95 -5.89 -23.66 -23.62
CA GLN A 95 -6.95 -23.97 -22.65
C GLN A 95 -6.89 -25.42 -22.13
N GLU A 96 -6.11 -26.32 -22.76
CA GLU A 96 -5.90 -27.70 -22.33
C GLU A 96 -5.27 -27.85 -20.93
N HIS A 97 -4.64 -26.81 -20.39
CA HIS A 97 -3.97 -26.86 -19.07
C HIS A 97 -4.88 -26.44 -17.89
N LEU A 98 -6.12 -26.01 -18.16
CA LEU A 98 -7.06 -25.59 -17.10
C LEU A 98 -7.57 -26.76 -16.23
N GLY A 99 -7.31 -28.01 -16.64
CA GLY A 99 -7.67 -29.23 -15.92
C GLY A 99 -6.54 -29.86 -15.11
N ILE A 100 -5.44 -29.14 -14.85
CA ILE A 100 -4.33 -29.71 -14.07
C ILE A 100 -4.63 -29.65 -12.58
N GLU A 101 -4.79 -30.83 -11.97
CA GLU A 101 -4.73 -30.99 -10.53
C GLU A 101 -3.27 -30.96 -10.08
N ILE A 102 -2.90 -29.92 -9.32
CA ILE A 102 -1.57 -29.83 -8.72
C ILE A 102 -1.57 -30.72 -7.46
N PRO A 103 -0.78 -31.81 -7.41
CA PRO A 103 -0.68 -32.61 -6.22
C PRO A 103 -0.10 -31.76 -5.08
N ARG A 104 -0.65 -31.94 -3.88
CA ARG A 104 -0.21 -31.22 -2.68
C ARG A 104 1.31 -31.38 -2.54
N SER A 105 2.04 -30.27 -2.56
CA SER A 105 3.50 -30.31 -2.45
C SER A 105 3.89 -30.98 -1.13
N ASP A 106 4.81 -31.94 -1.19
CA ASP A 106 5.34 -32.57 0.01
C ASP A 106 6.21 -31.55 0.78
N CYS A 107 5.62 -30.97 1.82
CA CYS A 107 6.29 -30.04 2.71
C CYS A 107 6.94 -30.73 3.92
N SER A 108 7.09 -32.07 3.93
CA SER A 108 7.72 -32.82 5.03
C SER A 108 9.12 -32.32 5.39
N ARG A 109 9.87 -31.78 4.41
CA ARG A 109 11.20 -31.16 4.62
C ARG A 109 11.16 -29.84 5.39
N PHE A 110 10.00 -29.18 5.45
CA PHE A 110 9.80 -27.90 6.12
C PHE A 110 8.98 -28.03 7.40
N SER A 111 8.65 -29.24 7.85
CA SER A 111 8.20 -29.43 9.22
C SER A 111 9.39 -29.11 10.12
N SER A 112 9.46 -27.87 10.60
CA SER A 112 10.28 -27.52 11.74
C SER A 112 9.75 -28.32 12.92
N SER A 113 10.29 -29.51 13.18
CA SER A 113 10.39 -29.96 14.56
C SER A 113 11.27 -28.92 15.23
N ASN A 114 10.64 -27.92 15.82
CA ASN A 114 11.33 -26.96 16.64
C ASN A 114 11.87 -27.75 17.84
N PRO A 115 13.20 -27.91 18.01
CA PRO A 115 13.75 -28.65 19.14
C PRO A 115 13.49 -27.97 20.49
N ARG A 116 12.78 -26.83 20.52
CA ARG A 116 12.29 -26.15 21.72
C ARG A 116 10.88 -26.58 22.16
N ASP A 117 10.11 -27.28 21.32
CA ASP A 117 8.76 -27.74 21.69
C ASP A 117 8.78 -29.03 22.54
N SER A 118 9.95 -29.66 22.69
CA SER A 118 10.17 -30.86 23.52
C SER A 118 10.65 -30.55 24.95
N ALA A 119 10.53 -29.30 25.42
CA ALA A 119 10.94 -28.86 26.76
C ALA A 119 9.79 -28.24 27.58
N LEU A 120 8.56 -28.73 27.38
CA LEU A 120 7.43 -28.57 28.29
C LEU A 120 6.85 -29.93 28.66
#